data_AF-U6E3B7-F1
#
_entry.id   AF-U6E3B7-F1
#
_cell.length_a   1.000
_cell.length_b   1.000
_cell.length_c   1.000
_cell.angle_alpha   90.00
_cell.angle_beta   90.00
_cell.angle_gamma   90.00
#
_symmetry.space_group_name_H-M   'P 1'
#
loop_
_entity.id
_entity.type
_entity.pdbx_description
1 polymer ?
#
loop_
_entity_poly.entity_id
_entity_poly.type
_entity_poly.pdbx_seq_one_letter_code
_entity_poly.pdbx_strand_id
1 'polypeptide(L)'
;DDEAEASTDDEDEVESGPDPIIAAQRFGAVSDQMEITRKALKKHGRSNKLAIAELLALAELFMPIKLVPKQFEGLVERVRSALERLRAQERAIMQLCVRDARMPRTDFLRQFPGHEVDESWSDALAKGKAKYAEAIGRLQPDIIRCQQKLTALETETGLTIAE
;
A
#
# COMPACT_ATOMS: atom_id res chain seq x y z
N ASP A 1 3.94 51.31 -45.21
CA ASP A 1 4.38 51.86 -43.93
C ASP A 1 3.46 51.37 -42.84
N ASP A 2 3.81 50.43 -42.00
CA ASP A 2 4.85 49.40 -41.94
C ASP A 2 4.36 48.56 -40.75
N GLU A 3 4.14 47.26 -40.96
CA GLU A 3 5.04 46.24 -40.43
C GLU A 3 5.15 46.24 -38.89
N ALA A 4 4.51 45.24 -38.26
CA ALA A 4 5.13 44.45 -37.19
C ALA A 4 4.22 43.24 -36.90
N GLU A 5 4.49 42.15 -37.61
CA GLU A 5 4.13 40.82 -37.14
C GLU A 5 4.78 40.54 -35.79
N ALA A 6 4.00 40.03 -34.84
CA ALA A 6 4.52 39.25 -33.72
C ALA A 6 3.98 37.83 -33.86
N SER A 7 4.60 37.09 -34.79
CA SER A 7 4.71 35.65 -34.76
C SER A 7 5.20 35.24 -33.36
N THR A 8 4.32 34.68 -32.55
CA THR A 8 4.74 33.90 -31.38
C THR A 8 4.88 32.46 -31.87
N ASP A 9 6.08 32.22 -32.37
CA ASP A 9 6.69 30.93 -32.67
C ASP A 9 6.27 29.87 -31.63
N ASP A 10 5.32 29.02 -32.01
CA ASP A 10 4.90 27.80 -31.29
C ASP A 10 5.72 26.63 -31.87
N GLU A 11 7.04 26.82 -31.91
CA GLU A 11 8.01 25.79 -32.31
C GLU A 11 8.91 25.45 -31.11
N ASP A 12 8.95 24.15 -30.82
CA ASP A 12 9.90 23.42 -29.95
C ASP A 12 9.45 22.99 -28.55
N GLU A 13 8.24 22.43 -28.43
CA GLU A 13 8.02 21.31 -27.50
C GLU A 13 8.21 19.95 -28.20
N VAL A 14 9.29 19.79 -28.97
CA VAL A 14 9.81 18.46 -29.28
C VAL A 14 10.65 18.03 -28.08
N GLU A 15 9.98 17.70 -26.96
CA GLU A 15 10.58 16.89 -25.90
C GLU A 15 10.93 15.54 -26.54
N SER A 16 12.10 15.47 -27.18
CA SER A 16 12.64 14.24 -27.70
C SER A 16 12.84 13.32 -26.51
N GLY A 17 11.85 12.45 -26.30
CA GLY A 17 11.84 11.49 -25.21
C GLY A 17 13.09 10.61 -25.23
N PRO A 18 13.32 9.82 -24.16
CA PRO A 18 14.47 8.93 -24.11
C PRO A 18 14.51 8.05 -25.36
N ASP A 19 15.72 7.83 -25.90
CA ASP A 19 15.93 6.99 -27.08
C ASP A 19 15.10 5.70 -26.93
N PRO A 20 14.16 5.42 -27.86
CA PRO A 20 13.21 4.33 -27.70
C PRO A 20 13.89 2.96 -27.63
N ILE A 21 15.06 2.77 -28.24
CA ILE A 21 15.83 1.53 -28.16
C ILE A 21 16.42 1.37 -26.76
N ILE A 22 17.06 2.43 -26.24
CA ILE A 22 17.66 2.42 -24.89
C ILE A 22 16.56 2.30 -23.83
N ALA A 23 15.42 2.98 -24.01
CA ALA A 23 14.27 2.89 -23.15
C ALA A 23 13.72 1.46 -23.11
N ALA A 24 13.51 0.84 -24.28
CA ALA A 24 13.05 -0.55 -24.37
C ALA A 24 14.01 -1.52 -23.68
N GLN A 25 15.33 -1.35 -23.83
CA GLN A 25 16.33 -2.16 -23.13
C GLN A 25 16.25 -1.99 -21.60
N ARG A 26 16.15 -0.76 -21.10
CA ARG A 26 16.07 -0.48 -19.66
C ARG A 26 14.78 -1.01 -19.05
N PHE A 27 13.63 -0.75 -19.68
CA PHE A 27 12.34 -1.27 -19.21
C PHE A 27 12.26 -2.80 -19.34
N GLY A 28 12.90 -3.39 -20.36
CA GLY A 28 13.07 -4.84 -20.48
C GLY A 28 13.83 -5.42 -19.29
N ALA A 29 14.99 -4.85 -18.93
CA ALA A 29 15.77 -5.29 -17.77
C ALA A 29 14.98 -5.17 -16.46
N VAL A 30 14.23 -4.08 -16.27
CA VAL A 30 13.33 -3.92 -15.11
C VAL A 30 12.23 -5.00 -15.11
N SER A 31 11.64 -5.30 -16.26
CA SER A 31 10.60 -6.32 -16.39
C SER A 31 11.13 -7.71 -16.05
N ASP A 32 12.30 -8.07 -16.57
CA ASP A 32 12.94 -9.37 -16.30
C ASP A 32 13.28 -9.52 -14.81
N GLN A 33 13.89 -8.48 -14.21
CA GLN A 33 14.23 -8.48 -12.78
C GLN A 33 12.96 -8.51 -11.91
N MET A 34 11.87 -7.87 -12.34
CA MET A 34 10.58 -7.93 -11.66
C MET A 34 10.02 -9.35 -11.63
N GLU A 35 10.16 -10.13 -12.70
CA GLU A 35 9.74 -11.54 -12.69
C GLU A 35 10.56 -12.40 -11.74
N ILE A 36 11.89 -12.21 -11.71
CA ILE A 36 12.79 -12.90 -10.78
C ILE A 36 12.38 -12.58 -9.34
N THR A 37 12.20 -11.29 -9.04
CA THR A 37 11.77 -10.81 -7.73
C THR A 37 10.42 -11.42 -7.33
N ARG A 38 9.43 -11.45 -8.22
CA ARG A 38 8.11 -12.08 -7.96
C ARG A 38 8.23 -13.57 -7.64
N LYS A 39 9.08 -14.30 -8.37
CA LYS A 39 9.33 -15.73 -8.11
C LYS A 39 9.99 -15.94 -6.75
N ALA A 40 10.97 -15.11 -6.39
CA ALA A 40 11.63 -15.15 -5.09
C ALA A 40 10.66 -14.86 -3.94
N LEU A 41 9.83 -13.81 -4.07
CA LEU A 41 8.80 -13.46 -3.09
C LEU A 41 7.80 -14.60 -2.87
N LYS A 42 7.31 -15.21 -3.95
CA LYS A 42 6.37 -16.35 -3.86
C LYS A 42 6.99 -17.58 -3.21
N LYS A 43 8.26 -17.86 -3.47
CA LYS A 43 8.94 -19.07 -2.99
C LYS A 43 9.45 -18.94 -1.56
N HIS A 44 9.93 -17.77 -1.16
CA HIS A 44 10.68 -17.59 0.07
C HIS A 44 10.03 -16.62 1.07
N GLY A 45 9.03 -15.83 0.63
CA GLY A 45 8.48 -14.74 1.42
C GLY A 45 9.37 -13.49 1.40
N ARG A 46 8.76 -12.35 1.71
CA ARG A 46 9.37 -11.01 1.57
C ARG A 46 10.56 -10.77 2.52
N SER A 47 10.52 -11.31 3.74
CA SER A 47 11.57 -11.13 4.75
C SER A 47 12.80 -12.04 4.52
N ASN A 48 12.80 -12.89 3.50
CA ASN A 48 13.92 -13.77 3.22
C ASN A 48 15.08 -13.01 2.57
N LYS A 49 16.32 -13.31 2.99
CA LYS A 49 17.54 -12.66 2.46
C LYS A 49 17.65 -12.73 0.93
N LEU A 50 17.23 -13.83 0.30
CA LEU A 50 17.23 -13.96 -1.16
C LEU A 50 16.20 -13.03 -1.80
N ALA A 51 14.98 -12.98 -1.26
CA ALA A 51 13.94 -12.08 -1.78
C ALA A 51 14.31 -10.60 -1.59
N ILE A 52 14.96 -10.25 -0.48
CA ILE A 52 15.48 -8.91 -0.22
C ILE A 52 16.56 -8.55 -1.24
N ALA A 53 17.48 -9.46 -1.56
CA ALA A 53 18.51 -9.22 -2.56
C ALA A 53 17.91 -8.94 -3.94
N GLU A 54 16.91 -9.71 -4.38
CA GLU A 54 16.23 -9.49 -5.66
C GLU A 54 15.43 -8.16 -5.68
N LEU A 55 14.79 -7.79 -4.56
CA LEU A 55 14.12 -6.50 -4.40
C LEU A 55 15.10 -5.32 -4.51
N LEU A 56 16.29 -5.45 -3.93
CA LEU A 56 17.34 -4.42 -4.03
C LEU A 56 17.85 -4.30 -5.48
N ALA A 57 18.10 -5.42 -6.16
CA ALA A 57 18.50 -5.42 -7.56
C ALA A 57 17.42 -4.77 -8.46
N LEU A 58 16.14 -5.04 -8.20
CA LEU A 58 15.04 -4.36 -8.89
C LEU A 58 15.04 -2.85 -8.62
N ALA A 59 15.29 -2.42 -7.38
CA ALA A 59 15.35 -1.02 -7.02
C ALA A 59 16.53 -0.30 -7.70
N GLU A 60 17.70 -0.94 -7.81
CA GLU A 60 18.87 -0.41 -8.53
C GLU A 60 18.60 -0.18 -10.01
N LEU A 61 17.81 -1.04 -10.66
CA LEU A 61 17.38 -0.85 -12.05
C LEU A 61 16.30 0.24 -12.19
N PHE A 62 15.43 0.38 -11.19
CA PHE A 62 14.33 1.36 -11.22
C PHE A 62 14.78 2.78 -10.87
N MET A 63 15.72 2.96 -9.94
CA MET A 63 16.14 4.26 -9.40
C MET A 63 16.64 5.28 -10.45
N PRO A 64 17.37 4.89 -11.51
CA PRO A 64 17.83 5.84 -12.53
C PRO A 64 16.72 6.35 -13.46
N ILE A 65 15.50 5.79 -13.39
CA ILE A 65 14.37 6.19 -14.23
C ILE A 65 13.85 7.54 -13.73
N LYS A 66 14.07 8.58 -14.52
CA LYS A 66 13.46 9.89 -14.29
C LYS A 66 12.03 9.87 -14.83
N LEU A 67 11.08 9.79 -13.91
CA LEU A 67 9.65 9.87 -14.24
C LEU A 67 9.26 11.33 -14.46
N VAL A 68 8.38 11.56 -15.44
CA VAL A 68 7.70 12.85 -15.62
C VAL A 68 6.94 13.18 -14.33
N PRO A 69 6.94 14.45 -13.85
CA PRO A 69 6.35 14.83 -12.57
C PRO A 69 4.93 14.28 -12.35
N LYS A 70 4.07 14.34 -13.37
CA LYS A 70 2.69 13.82 -13.30
C LYS A 70 2.62 12.31 -13.02
N GLN A 71 3.55 11.52 -13.55
CA GLN A 71 3.61 10.08 -13.29
C GLN A 71 4.12 9.81 -11.87
N PHE A 72 5.12 10.57 -11.42
CA PHE A 72 5.64 10.48 -10.06
C PHE A 72 4.58 10.82 -9.01
N GLU A 73 3.84 11.93 -9.21
CA GLU A 73 2.72 12.31 -8.36
C GLU A 73 1.65 11.22 -8.29
N GLY A 74 1.31 10.62 -9.43
CA GLY A 74 0.38 9.50 -9.49
C GLY A 74 0.83 8.28 -8.68
N LEU A 75 2.14 7.97 -8.66
CA LEU A 75 2.69 6.90 -7.82
C LEU A 75 2.64 7.25 -6.33
N VAL A 76 3.03 8.46 -5.97
CA VAL A 76 3.01 8.94 -4.58
C VAL A 76 1.59 8.93 -4.03
N GLU A 77 0.61 9.37 -4.83
CA GLU A 77 -0.80 9.41 -4.42
C GLU A 77 -1.35 8.01 -4.16
N ARG A 78 -1.00 7.01 -4.98
CA ARG A 78 -1.38 5.61 -4.74
C ARG A 78 -0.87 5.12 -3.38
N VAL A 79 0.39 5.41 -3.04
CA VAL A 79 0.97 5.02 -1.75
C VAL A 79 0.26 5.73 -0.58
N ARG A 80 0.03 7.05 -0.70
CA ARG A 80 -0.66 7.82 0.33
C ARG A 80 -2.09 7.34 0.55
N SER A 81 -2.82 7.09 -0.53
CA SER A 81 -4.20 6.59 -0.49
C SER A 81 -4.29 5.22 0.19
N ALA A 82 -3.35 4.31 -0.09
CA ALA A 82 -3.28 3.01 0.58
C ALA A 82 -3.08 3.16 2.10
N LEU A 83 -2.14 4.02 2.52
CA LEU A 83 -1.90 4.31 3.95
C LEU A 83 -3.08 4.99 4.63
N GLU A 84 -3.78 5.88 3.93
CA GLU A 84 -4.99 6.51 4.47
C GLU A 84 -6.13 5.51 4.65
N ARG A 85 -6.33 4.62 3.67
CA ARG A 85 -7.31 3.52 3.76
C ARG A 85 -7.01 2.59 4.94
N LEU A 86 -5.74 2.23 5.15
CA LEU A 86 -5.27 1.46 6.31
C LEU A 86 -5.66 2.15 7.62
N ARG A 87 -5.20 3.39 7.82
CA ARG A 87 -5.47 4.18 9.03
C ARG A 87 -6.97 4.44 9.27
N ALA A 88 -7.76 4.52 8.20
CA ALA A 88 -9.20 4.66 8.31
C ALA A 88 -9.84 3.39 8.90
N GLN A 89 -9.41 2.19 8.48
CA GLN A 89 -9.93 0.94 9.05
C GLN A 89 -9.44 0.72 10.48
N GLU A 90 -8.16 0.98 10.79
CA GLU A 90 -7.65 0.88 12.17
C GLU A 90 -8.43 1.79 13.13
N ARG A 91 -8.68 3.04 12.72
CA ARG A 91 -9.50 3.98 13.50
C ARG A 91 -10.94 3.50 13.64
N ALA A 92 -11.54 2.94 12.60
CA ALA A 92 -12.89 2.38 12.67
C ALA A 92 -12.96 1.22 13.66
N ILE A 93 -12.00 0.28 13.64
CA ILE A 93 -11.94 -0.83 14.59
C ILE A 93 -11.73 -0.33 16.01
N MET A 94 -10.80 0.62 16.22
CA MET A 94 -10.60 1.25 17.53
C MET A 94 -11.90 1.91 18.02
N GLN A 95 -12.65 2.56 17.12
CA GLN A 95 -13.88 3.23 17.45
C GLN A 95 -14.97 2.26 17.93
N LEU A 96 -15.15 1.16 17.19
CA LEU A 96 -16.07 0.08 17.52
C LEU A 96 -15.71 -0.57 18.87
N CYS A 97 -14.43 -0.89 19.10
CA CYS A 97 -14.00 -1.55 20.31
C CYS A 97 -14.06 -0.61 21.53
N VAL A 98 -13.44 0.57 21.44
CA VAL A 98 -13.20 1.44 22.60
C VAL A 98 -14.42 2.27 22.98
N ARG A 99 -15.09 2.90 22.00
CA ARG A 99 -16.25 3.76 22.28
C ARG A 99 -17.53 2.96 22.33
N ASP A 100 -17.77 2.14 21.31
CA ASP A 100 -19.09 1.55 21.10
C ASP A 100 -19.27 0.29 21.97
N ALA A 101 -18.24 -0.55 22.09
CA ALA A 101 -18.20 -1.68 23.03
C ALA A 101 -17.65 -1.34 24.43
N ARG A 102 -17.24 -0.10 24.68
CA ARG A 102 -16.69 0.37 25.98
C ARG A 102 -15.45 -0.40 26.45
N MET A 103 -14.66 -0.96 25.53
CA MET A 103 -13.36 -1.55 25.85
C MET A 103 -12.40 -0.45 26.35
N PRO A 104 -11.66 -0.66 27.45
CA PRO A 104 -10.59 0.25 27.84
C PRO A 104 -9.56 0.42 26.72
N ARG A 105 -9.16 1.66 26.42
CA ARG A 105 -8.19 1.94 25.35
C ARG A 105 -6.86 1.20 25.55
N THR A 106 -6.43 1.04 26.80
CA THR A 106 -5.21 0.29 27.16
C THR A 106 -5.31 -1.18 26.79
N ASP A 107 -6.48 -1.79 26.94
CA ASP A 107 -6.71 -3.18 26.55
C ASP A 107 -6.69 -3.34 25.04
N PHE A 108 -7.28 -2.39 24.31
CA PHE A 108 -7.25 -2.37 22.85
C PHE A 108 -5.81 -2.27 22.32
N LEU A 109 -5.04 -1.29 22.79
CA LEU A 109 -3.65 -1.08 22.35
C LEU A 109 -2.74 -2.27 22.67
N ARG A 110 -3.08 -3.08 23.68
CA ARG A 110 -2.34 -4.31 24.01
C ARG A 110 -2.73 -5.49 23.11
N GLN A 111 -4.01 -5.59 22.73
CA GLN A 111 -4.58 -6.79 22.11
C GLN A 111 -4.78 -6.68 20.60
N PHE A 112 -4.89 -5.49 20.04
CA PHE A 112 -5.14 -5.31 18.62
C PHE A 112 -3.90 -5.53 17.74
N PRO A 113 -2.68 -5.10 18.14
CA PRO A 113 -1.49 -5.36 17.34
C PRO A 113 -1.29 -6.85 17.07
N GLY A 114 -1.10 -7.22 15.80
CA GLY A 114 -0.99 -8.60 15.33
C GLY A 114 -2.31 -9.29 14.99
N HIS A 115 -3.45 -8.61 15.16
CA HIS A 115 -4.79 -9.11 14.83
C HIS A 115 -5.53 -8.22 13.81
N GLU A 116 -4.80 -7.39 13.07
CA GLU A 116 -5.35 -6.41 12.13
C GLU A 116 -6.17 -7.07 11.01
N VAL A 117 -5.79 -8.29 10.62
CA VAL A 117 -6.45 -9.11 9.58
C VAL A 117 -6.99 -10.44 10.11
N ASP A 118 -6.86 -10.69 11.41
CA ASP A 118 -7.36 -11.92 12.05
C ASP A 118 -8.85 -11.80 12.36
N GLU A 119 -9.69 -12.31 11.45
CA GLU A 119 -11.15 -12.31 11.60
C GLU A 119 -11.65 -13.12 12.81
N SER A 120 -10.81 -13.99 13.40
CA SER A 120 -11.16 -14.78 14.59
C SER A 120 -10.94 -14.05 15.91
N TRP A 121 -10.15 -12.96 15.91
CA TRP A 121 -9.81 -12.19 17.11
C TRP A 121 -11.05 -11.64 17.83
N SER A 122 -11.98 -11.06 17.08
CA SER A 122 -13.20 -10.47 17.63
C SER A 122 -14.15 -11.53 18.22
N ASP A 123 -14.16 -12.75 17.66
CA ASP A 123 -14.89 -13.90 18.19
C ASP A 123 -14.31 -14.35 19.55
N ALA A 124 -12.99 -14.44 19.63
CA ALA A 124 -12.30 -14.82 20.86
C ALA A 124 -12.57 -13.81 22.00
N LEU A 125 -12.59 -12.51 21.68
CA LEU A 125 -12.96 -11.46 22.63
C LEU A 125 -14.42 -11.58 23.08
N ALA A 126 -15.33 -11.87 22.16
CA ALA A 126 -16.76 -12.00 22.45
C ALA A 126 -17.08 -13.20 23.36
N LYS A 127 -16.30 -14.28 23.25
CA LYS A 127 -16.40 -15.48 24.11
C LYS A 127 -15.67 -15.35 25.45
N GLY A 128 -14.93 -14.26 25.64
CA GLY A 128 -14.18 -13.99 26.86
C GLY A 128 -15.05 -13.61 28.06
N LYS A 129 -14.39 -13.39 29.20
CA LYS A 129 -15.05 -12.95 30.46
C LYS A 129 -14.99 -11.43 30.68
N ALA A 130 -14.49 -10.68 29.69
CA ALA A 130 -14.35 -9.24 29.81
C ALA A 130 -15.72 -8.56 29.84
N LYS A 131 -15.84 -7.43 30.55
CA LYS A 131 -17.11 -6.67 30.66
C LYS A 131 -17.63 -6.18 29.31
N TYR A 132 -16.76 -6.05 28.32
CA TYR A 132 -17.08 -5.62 26.95
C TYR A 132 -17.35 -6.78 25.99
N ALA A 133 -17.23 -8.05 26.42
CA ALA A 133 -17.32 -9.22 25.54
C ALA A 133 -18.66 -9.29 24.80
N GLU A 134 -19.78 -9.11 25.52
CA GLU A 134 -21.12 -9.13 24.90
C GLU A 134 -21.28 -8.02 23.86
N ALA A 135 -20.79 -6.81 24.14
CA ALA A 135 -20.88 -5.67 23.22
C ALA A 135 -19.99 -5.88 21.98
N ILE A 136 -18.80 -6.46 22.14
CA ILE A 136 -17.95 -6.87 21.01
C ILE A 136 -18.66 -7.91 20.16
N GLY A 137 -19.34 -8.90 20.75
CA GLY A 137 -20.10 -9.90 20.00
C GLY A 137 -21.19 -9.28 19.12
N ARG A 138 -21.83 -8.20 19.56
CA ARG A 138 -22.83 -7.47 18.75
C ARG A 138 -22.20 -6.67 17.60
N LEU A 139 -20.99 -6.14 17.79
CA LEU A 139 -20.26 -5.34 16.79
C LEU A 139 -19.32 -6.18 15.90
N GLN A 140 -19.22 -7.48 16.18
CA GLN A 140 -18.32 -8.41 15.49
C GLN A 140 -18.42 -8.34 13.96
N PRO A 141 -19.62 -8.31 13.33
CA PRO A 141 -19.72 -8.24 11.87
C PRO A 141 -19.07 -6.98 11.28
N ASP A 142 -19.16 -5.84 11.99
CA ASP A 142 -18.57 -4.58 11.54
C ASP A 142 -17.05 -4.57 11.73
N ILE A 143 -16.54 -5.18 12.81
CA ILE A 143 -15.10 -5.36 13.03
C ILE A 143 -14.53 -6.26 11.93
N ILE A 144 -15.13 -7.42 11.67
CA ILE A 144 -14.73 -8.35 10.61
C ILE A 144 -14.74 -7.64 9.24
N ARG A 145 -15.77 -6.86 8.94
CA ARG A 145 -15.82 -6.09 7.69
C ARG A 145 -14.65 -5.10 7.54
N CYS A 146 -14.19 -4.51 8.64
CA CYS A 146 -13.01 -3.65 8.61
C CYS A 146 -11.73 -4.46 8.38
N GLN A 147 -11.58 -5.60 9.06
CA GLN A 147 -10.45 -6.52 8.88
C GLN A 147 -10.40 -7.10 7.45
N GLN A 148 -11.54 -7.43 6.84
CA GLN A 148 -11.61 -7.88 5.44
C GLN A 148 -11.13 -6.81 4.45
N LYS A 149 -11.41 -5.52 4.71
CA LYS A 149 -10.87 -4.43 3.90
C LYS A 149 -9.36 -4.28 4.07
N LEU A 150 -8.84 -4.59 5.26
CA LEU A 150 -7.41 -4.63 5.54
C LEU A 150 -6.75 -5.80 4.79
N THR A 151 -7.33 -7.01 4.83
CA THR A 151 -6.87 -8.16 4.04
C THR A 151 -6.90 -7.88 2.53
N ALA A 152 -7.93 -7.19 2.05
CA ALA A 152 -8.03 -6.77 0.66
C ALA A 152 -6.91 -5.78 0.29
N LEU A 153 -6.55 -4.87 1.19
CA LEU A 153 -5.44 -3.93 1.00
C LEU A 153 -4.08 -4.66 0.98
N GLU A 154 -3.87 -5.67 1.83
CA GLU A 154 -2.67 -6.51 1.77
C GLU A 154 -2.55 -7.24 0.42
N THR A 155 -3.67 -7.78 -0.08
CA THR A 155 -3.72 -8.46 -1.37
C THR A 155 -3.44 -7.51 -2.53
N GLU A 156 -4.01 -6.30 -2.48
CA GLU A 156 -3.84 -5.25 -3.49
C GLU A 156 -2.38 -4.75 -3.55
N THR A 157 -1.75 -4.55 -2.39
CA THR A 157 -0.40 -3.98 -2.27
C THR A 157 0.71 -5.03 -2.31
N GLY A 158 0.40 -6.29 -1.99
CA GLY A 158 1.39 -7.35 -1.80
C GLY A 158 2.25 -7.16 -0.55
N LEU A 159 1.81 -6.34 0.40
CA LEU A 159 2.49 -6.02 1.66
C LEU A 159 1.64 -6.45 2.85
N THR A 160 2.28 -6.84 3.95
CA THR A 160 1.57 -7.14 5.20
C THR A 160 1.38 -5.85 6.01
N ILE A 161 0.27 -5.75 6.73
CA ILE A 161 -0.02 -4.58 7.59
C ILE A 161 0.89 -4.54 8.82
N ALA A 162 1.34 -5.70 9.28
CA ALA A 162 2.23 -5.83 10.44
C ALA A 162 3.72 -5.54 10.17
N GLU A 163 4.08 -4.97 9.00
CA GLU A 163 5.45 -4.53 8.69
C GLU A 163 5.89 -3.32 9.55
#